data_AF-G5DYF5-F1
#
_entry.id   AF-G5DYF5-F1
#
_cell.length_a   1.000
_cell.length_b   1.000
_cell.length_c   1.000
_cell.angle_alpha   90.00
_cell.angle_beta   90.00
_cell.angle_gamma   90.00
#
_symmetry.space_group_name_H-M   'P 1'
#
loop_
_entity.id
_entity.type
_entity.pdbx_description
1 polymer ?
#
loop_
_entity_poly.entity_id
_entity_poly.type
_entity_poly.pdbx_seq_one_letter_code
_entity_poly.pdbx_strand_id
1 'polypeptide(L)'
;ETAAWLETIRGECESDKLWRHRRDFILRNLRDMYGEMPLLPGIGNKDLDRLLAYSMVWVNHVFTGCRYPYPVMEKVLKMAKDIKVINAPCHTTRDELVAKVKKRGREAVKLFLKRKVVVKICKRKHNGREVEDLVLLDEESRPVNLPPA
;
A
#
# COMPACT_ATOMS: atom_id res chain seq x y z
N GLU A 1 -2.99 -24.40 26.27
CA GLU A 1 -1.51 -24.40 26.16
C GLU A 1 -1.00 -23.71 24.89
N THR A 2 -1.48 -24.07 23.69
CA THR A 2 -1.04 -23.42 22.44
C THR A 2 -1.27 -21.91 22.38
N ALA A 3 -2.39 -21.42 22.94
CA ALA A 3 -2.67 -19.98 23.01
C ALA A 3 -1.64 -19.24 23.88
N ALA A 4 -1.22 -19.82 25.01
CA ALA A 4 -0.24 -19.21 25.90
C ALA A 4 1.13 -19.10 25.21
N TRP A 5 1.57 -20.18 24.54
CA TRP A 5 2.80 -20.16 23.75
C TRP A 5 2.74 -19.12 22.61
N LEU A 6 1.62 -19.02 21.89
CA LEU A 6 1.46 -18.01 20.84
C LEU A 6 1.61 -16.59 21.39
N GLU A 7 1.08 -16.29 22.56
CA GLU A 7 1.26 -14.95 23.14
C GLU A 7 2.72 -14.69 23.55
N THR A 8 3.54 -15.71 23.84
CA THR A 8 4.98 -15.54 24.11
C THR A 8 5.81 -15.14 22.88
N ILE A 9 5.33 -15.44 21.67
CA ILE A 9 6.06 -15.11 20.43
C ILE A 9 5.61 -13.78 19.81
N ARG A 10 4.62 -13.11 20.42
CA ARG A 10 4.15 -11.80 19.98
C ARG A 10 5.25 -10.75 20.19
N GLY A 11 5.59 -9.98 19.17
CA GLY A 11 6.54 -8.89 19.29
C GLY A 11 5.97 -7.69 20.06
N GLU A 12 6.82 -7.00 20.84
CA GLU A 12 6.43 -5.85 21.65
C GLU A 12 5.84 -4.68 20.84
N CYS A 13 6.32 -4.50 19.61
CA CYS A 13 5.85 -3.44 18.71
C CYS A 13 4.69 -3.88 17.78
N GLU A 14 4.14 -5.08 17.95
CA GLU A 14 3.03 -5.57 17.13
C GLU A 14 1.68 -5.01 17.61
N SER A 15 1.00 -4.25 16.76
CA SER A 15 -0.39 -3.86 17.03
C SER A 15 -1.32 -5.09 17.04
N ASP A 16 -2.46 -4.98 17.73
CA ASP A 16 -3.43 -6.08 17.80
C ASP A 16 -3.94 -6.52 16.42
N LYS A 17 -4.05 -5.59 15.47
CA LYS A 17 -4.45 -5.90 14.10
C LYS A 17 -3.37 -6.74 13.41
N LEU A 18 -2.10 -6.37 13.53
CA LEU A 18 -1.00 -7.14 12.94
C LEU A 18 -0.91 -8.52 13.59
N TRP A 19 -0.93 -8.56 14.93
CA TRP A 19 -0.82 -9.80 15.69
C TRP A 19 -1.93 -10.79 15.35
N ARG A 20 -3.19 -10.33 15.24
CA ARG A 20 -4.32 -11.19 14.88
C ARG A 20 -4.08 -11.94 13.56
N HIS A 21 -3.56 -11.25 12.54
CA HIS A 21 -3.29 -11.86 11.24
C HIS A 21 -2.02 -12.72 11.27
N ARG A 22 -0.96 -12.28 11.96
CA ARG A 22 0.26 -13.07 12.15
C ARG A 22 -0.04 -14.40 12.85
N ARG A 23 -0.88 -14.35 13.89
CA ARG A 23 -1.33 -15.53 14.65
C ARG A 23 -2.11 -16.51 13.76
N ASP A 24 -3.01 -16.01 12.93
CA ASP A 24 -3.75 -16.82 11.96
C ASP A 24 -2.82 -17.50 10.94
N PHE A 25 -1.84 -16.73 10.42
CA PHE A 25 -0.80 -17.26 9.55
C PHE A 25 -0.01 -18.39 10.22
N ILE A 26 0.43 -18.22 11.46
CA ILE A 26 1.20 -19.23 12.19
C ILE A 26 0.36 -20.48 12.42
N LEU A 27 -0.85 -20.35 12.96
CA LEU A 27 -1.74 -21.47 13.27
C LEU A 27 -2.05 -22.32 12.03
N ARG A 28 -2.34 -21.67 10.91
CA ARG A 28 -2.64 -22.34 9.65
C ARG A 28 -1.47 -23.16 9.13
N ASN A 29 -0.28 -22.57 9.11
CA ASN A 29 0.91 -23.23 8.59
C ASN A 29 1.42 -24.31 9.55
N LEU A 30 1.24 -24.15 10.87
CA LEU A 30 1.50 -25.23 11.83
C LEU A 30 0.59 -26.45 11.59
N ARG A 31 -0.70 -26.21 11.30
CA ARG A 31 -1.65 -27.27 10.95
C ARG A 31 -1.25 -27.99 9.66
N ASP A 32 -0.74 -27.26 8.67
CA ASP A 32 -0.26 -27.83 7.40
C ASP A 32 1.04 -28.65 7.58
N MET A 33 1.95 -28.20 8.46
CA MET A 33 3.23 -28.86 8.70
C MET A 33 3.15 -30.13 9.55
N TYR A 34 2.34 -30.10 10.63
CA TYR A 34 2.32 -31.17 11.64
C TYR A 34 0.99 -31.92 11.72
N GLY A 35 -0.03 -31.52 10.94
CA GLY A 35 -1.36 -32.13 10.98
C GLY A 35 -2.18 -31.67 12.19
N GLU A 36 -2.56 -32.60 13.08
CA GLU A 36 -3.14 -32.24 14.37
C GLU A 36 -2.17 -31.36 15.16
N MET A 37 -2.70 -30.36 15.87
CA MET A 37 -1.90 -29.35 16.56
C MET A 37 -0.85 -30.02 17.47
N PRO A 38 0.46 -29.85 17.20
CA PRO A 38 1.47 -30.47 18.04
C PRO A 38 1.41 -29.89 19.45
N LEU A 39 1.54 -30.77 20.46
CA LEU A 39 1.73 -30.40 21.86
C LEU A 39 3.09 -29.71 21.99
N LEU A 40 3.07 -28.38 21.86
CA LEU A 40 4.20 -27.45 21.95
C LEU A 40 5.36 -27.75 20.97
N PRO A 41 5.56 -26.92 19.92
CA PRO A 41 6.71 -27.10 19.05
C PRO A 41 8.00 -26.83 19.85
N GLY A 42 8.85 -27.86 19.96
CA GLY A 42 10.07 -27.81 20.76
C GLY A 42 10.98 -26.64 20.38
N ILE A 43 11.53 -25.98 21.40
CA ILE A 43 12.49 -24.89 21.28
C ILE A 43 13.71 -25.40 20.50
N GLY A 44 14.08 -24.73 19.40
CA GLY A 44 15.23 -25.09 18.55
C GLY A 44 14.88 -25.80 17.23
N ASN A 45 13.60 -25.87 16.85
CA ASN A 45 13.20 -26.38 15.53
C ASN A 45 13.42 -25.33 14.44
N LYS A 46 14.38 -25.57 13.54
CA LYS A 46 14.72 -24.66 12.42
C LYS A 46 13.54 -24.36 11.50
N ASP A 47 12.61 -25.30 11.33
CA ASP A 47 11.44 -25.09 10.47
C ASP A 47 10.39 -24.23 11.16
N LEU A 48 10.28 -24.31 12.49
CA LEU A 48 9.49 -23.37 13.28
C LEU A 48 10.07 -21.96 13.19
N ASP A 49 11.38 -21.80 13.37
CA ASP A 49 12.04 -20.49 13.27
C ASP A 49 11.81 -19.85 11.90
N ARG A 50 11.93 -20.66 10.83
CA ARG A 50 11.61 -20.23 9.47
C ARG A 50 10.15 -19.81 9.34
N LEU A 51 9.21 -20.57 9.90
CA LEU A 51 7.80 -20.22 9.88
C LEU A 51 7.54 -18.88 10.59
N LEU A 52 8.12 -18.68 11.77
CA LEU A 52 8.01 -17.42 12.52
C LEU A 52 8.58 -16.25 11.72
N ALA A 53 9.72 -16.45 11.05
CA ALA A 53 10.29 -15.45 10.14
C ALA A 53 9.38 -15.14 8.95
N TYR A 54 8.82 -16.17 8.28
CA TYR A 54 7.87 -15.97 7.18
C TYR A 54 6.60 -15.25 7.62
N SER A 55 6.09 -15.54 8.82
CA SER A 55 4.93 -14.86 9.38
C SER A 55 5.19 -13.35 9.55
N MET A 56 6.41 -12.98 9.95
CA MET A 56 6.81 -11.58 10.10
C MET A 56 6.96 -10.90 8.74
N VAL A 57 7.62 -11.57 7.79
CA VAL A 57 7.76 -11.09 6.40
C VAL A 57 6.39 -10.81 5.80
N TRP A 58 5.43 -11.71 6.01
CA TRP A 58 4.09 -11.56 5.49
C TRP A 58 3.37 -10.33 6.07
N VAL A 59 3.34 -10.17 7.39
CA VAL A 59 2.66 -9.00 8.00
C VAL A 59 3.36 -7.69 7.65
N ASN A 60 4.68 -7.65 7.57
CA ASN A 60 5.41 -6.47 7.12
C ASN A 60 5.08 -6.15 5.66
N HIS A 61 5.03 -7.16 4.79
CA HIS A 61 4.65 -6.93 3.41
C HIS A 61 3.24 -6.34 3.29
N VAL A 62 2.26 -6.92 3.98
CA VAL A 62 0.85 -6.52 3.88
C VAL A 62 0.58 -5.18 4.58
N PHE A 63 1.06 -5.00 5.81
CA PHE A 63 0.67 -3.87 6.65
C PHE A 63 1.65 -2.69 6.61
N THR A 64 2.95 -2.94 6.42
CA THR A 64 3.97 -1.89 6.39
C THR A 64 4.54 -1.61 4.99
N GLY A 65 4.19 -2.44 4.00
CA GLY A 65 4.59 -2.26 2.61
C GLY A 65 6.02 -2.69 2.31
N CYS A 66 6.70 -3.38 3.25
CA CYS A 66 8.06 -3.88 3.07
C CYS A 66 8.15 -4.80 1.84
N ARG A 67 9.32 -4.78 1.20
CA ARG A 67 9.62 -5.58 0.00
C ARG A 67 10.76 -6.53 0.32
N TYR A 68 10.65 -7.75 -0.20
CA TYR A 68 11.63 -8.81 -0.02
C TYR A 68 11.94 -9.45 -1.39
N PRO A 69 13.05 -10.19 -1.53
CA PRO A 69 13.37 -10.89 -2.77
C PRO A 69 12.24 -11.80 -3.24
N TYR A 70 12.08 -11.92 -4.57
CA TYR A 70 11.00 -12.67 -5.19
C TYR A 70 10.83 -14.10 -4.64
N PRO A 71 11.89 -14.92 -4.47
CA PRO A 71 11.74 -16.29 -3.95
C PRO A 71 11.12 -16.34 -2.55
N VAL A 72 11.41 -15.35 -1.71
CA VAL A 72 10.84 -15.24 -0.35
C VAL A 72 9.37 -14.87 -0.47
N MET A 73 9.05 -13.89 -1.30
CA MET A 73 7.68 -13.41 -1.49
C MET A 73 6.76 -14.47 -2.09
N GLU A 74 7.23 -15.20 -3.11
CA GLU A 74 6.49 -16.29 -3.72
C GLU A 74 6.07 -17.35 -2.68
N LYS A 75 7.03 -17.78 -1.84
CA LYS A 75 6.77 -18.73 -0.76
C LYS A 75 5.79 -18.18 0.28
N VAL A 76 6.00 -16.95 0.73
CA VAL A 76 5.16 -16.30 1.74
C VAL A 76 3.71 -16.14 1.26
N LEU A 77 3.50 -15.72 0.01
CA LEU A 77 2.17 -15.55 -0.56
C LEU A 77 1.48 -16.91 -0.74
N LYS A 78 2.22 -17.95 -1.16
CA LYS A 78 1.71 -19.33 -1.19
C LYS A 78 1.28 -19.80 0.21
N MET A 79 2.08 -19.53 1.23
CA MET A 79 1.79 -19.81 2.64
C MET A 79 0.65 -18.96 3.22
N ALA A 80 0.15 -17.95 2.51
CA ALA A 80 -0.93 -17.07 2.93
C ALA A 80 -2.22 -17.17 2.09
N LYS A 81 -2.28 -18.05 1.07
CA LYS A 81 -3.30 -17.99 0.00
C LYS A 81 -4.78 -17.89 0.44
N ASP A 82 -5.13 -18.40 1.61
CA ASP A 82 -6.51 -18.45 2.14
C ASP A 82 -6.72 -17.49 3.33
N ILE A 83 -5.70 -16.72 3.70
CA ILE A 83 -5.79 -15.73 4.78
C ILE A 83 -6.35 -14.45 4.18
N LYS A 84 -7.60 -14.11 4.52
CA LYS A 84 -8.28 -12.92 4.03
C LYS A 84 -7.97 -11.73 4.93
N VAL A 85 -7.27 -10.73 4.39
CA VAL A 85 -7.03 -9.45 5.07
C VAL A 85 -8.06 -8.44 4.57
N ILE A 86 -9.09 -8.17 5.39
CA ILE A 86 -10.09 -7.14 5.09
C ILE A 86 -9.49 -5.76 5.34
N ASN A 87 -9.66 -4.83 4.40
CA ASN A 87 -9.11 -3.46 4.47
C ASN A 87 -7.59 -3.44 4.66
N ALA A 88 -6.86 -4.17 3.80
CA ALA A 88 -5.41 -4.11 3.74
C ALA A 88 -4.97 -2.71 3.26
N PRO A 89 -3.93 -2.10 3.86
CA PRO A 89 -3.38 -0.84 3.38
C PRO A 89 -2.89 -0.97 1.93
N CYS A 90 -3.15 0.05 1.10
CA CYS A 90 -2.58 0.14 -0.24
C CYS A 90 -1.26 0.91 -0.18
N HIS A 91 -0.16 0.27 -0.61
CA HIS A 91 1.17 0.86 -0.58
C HIS A 91 1.61 1.26 -1.98
N THR A 92 1.77 2.56 -2.24
CA THR A 92 2.37 3.06 -3.49
C THR A 92 3.83 3.35 -3.31
N THR A 93 4.66 2.89 -4.24
CA THR A 93 6.10 3.21 -4.22
C THR A 93 6.36 4.63 -4.71
N ARG A 94 7.51 5.20 -4.32
CA ARG A 94 7.97 6.50 -4.84
C ARG A 94 8.03 6.47 -6.37
N ASP A 95 8.57 5.39 -6.94
CA ASP A 95 8.77 5.30 -8.39
C ASP A 95 7.43 5.17 -9.13
N GLU A 96 6.43 4.49 -8.55
CA GLU A 96 5.05 4.50 -9.06
C GLU A 96 4.44 5.91 -9.03
N LEU A 97 4.67 6.67 -7.95
CA LEU A 97 4.21 8.06 -7.86
C LEU A 97 4.90 8.92 -8.92
N VAL A 98 6.21 8.81 -9.07
CA VAL A 98 6.97 9.52 -10.11
C VAL A 98 6.49 9.13 -11.51
N ALA A 99 6.25 7.85 -11.77
CA ALA A 99 5.73 7.37 -13.05
C ALA A 99 4.34 7.95 -13.34
N LYS A 100 3.44 7.98 -12.34
CA LYS A 100 2.10 8.60 -12.45
C LYS A 100 2.21 10.10 -12.77
N VAL A 101 3.08 10.83 -12.06
CA VAL A 101 3.31 12.26 -12.32
C VAL A 101 3.87 12.50 -13.72
N LYS A 102 4.89 11.73 -14.13
CA LYS A 102 5.47 11.82 -15.48
C LYS A 102 4.43 11.53 -16.57
N LYS A 103 3.58 10.51 -16.39
CA LYS A 103 2.51 10.19 -17.34
C LYS A 103 1.53 11.37 -17.48
N ARG A 104 1.03 11.91 -16.38
CA ARG A 104 0.13 13.07 -16.37
C ARG A 104 0.77 14.29 -17.03
N GLY A 105 2.05 14.54 -16.76
CA GLY A 105 2.80 15.62 -17.41
C GLY A 105 2.87 15.46 -18.93
N ARG A 106 3.18 14.26 -19.44
CA ARG A 106 3.19 13.99 -20.89
C ARG A 106 1.81 14.16 -21.53
N GLU A 107 0.75 13.73 -20.85
CA GLU A 107 -0.62 13.89 -21.33
C GLU A 107 -1.02 15.38 -21.40
N ALA A 108 -0.67 16.16 -20.38
CA ALA A 108 -0.87 17.61 -20.39
C ALA A 108 -0.12 18.28 -21.56
N VAL A 109 1.16 17.94 -21.76
CA VAL A 109 1.96 18.47 -22.90
C VAL A 109 1.32 18.11 -24.24
N LYS A 110 0.80 16.90 -24.42
CA LYS A 110 0.09 16.50 -25.66
C LYS A 110 -1.17 17.32 -25.91
N LEU A 111 -1.90 17.70 -24.85
CA LEU A 111 -3.05 18.61 -24.96
C LEU A 111 -2.61 19.99 -25.45
N PHE A 112 -1.50 20.52 -24.92
CA PHE A 112 -1.00 21.85 -25.28
C PHE A 112 -0.34 21.91 -26.66
N LEU A 113 0.24 20.82 -27.16
CA LEU A 113 0.78 20.79 -28.52
C LEU A 113 -0.32 20.73 -29.60
N LYS A 114 -1.55 20.34 -29.25
CA LYS A 114 -2.67 20.21 -30.19
C LYS A 114 -3.55 21.46 -30.27
N ARG A 115 -3.45 22.39 -29.32
CA ARG A 115 -4.30 23.57 -29.20
C ARG A 115 -3.42 24.79 -28.95
N LYS A 116 -3.70 25.90 -29.61
CA LYS A 116 -2.98 27.15 -29.36
C LYS A 116 -3.47 27.73 -28.03
N VAL A 117 -2.69 27.55 -26.97
CA VAL A 117 -3.01 28.00 -25.61
C VAL A 117 -2.25 29.28 -25.25
N VAL A 118 -2.92 30.20 -24.55
CA VAL A 118 -2.33 31.42 -23.97
C VAL A 118 -2.35 31.34 -22.45
N VAL A 119 -1.28 31.83 -21.83
CA VAL A 119 -1.18 31.98 -20.37
C VAL A 119 -1.69 33.38 -20.01
N LYS A 120 -2.66 33.48 -19.10
CA LYS A 120 -3.11 34.75 -18.51
C LYS A 120 -2.98 34.71 -17.00
N ILE A 121 -2.75 35.86 -16.39
CA ILE A 121 -2.82 36.03 -14.93
C ILE A 121 -4.27 36.36 -14.56
N CYS A 122 -4.86 35.56 -13.68
CA CYS A 122 -6.17 35.81 -13.09
C CYS A 122 -5.99 36.14 -11.62
N LYS A 123 -6.57 37.25 -11.16
CA LYS A 123 -6.57 37.64 -9.75
C LYS A 123 -7.83 37.10 -9.10
N ARG A 124 -7.70 36.39 -7.98
CA ARG A 124 -8.83 36.00 -7.13
C ARG A 124 -8.56 36.30 -5.66
N LYS A 125 -9.62 36.47 -4.89
CA LYS A 125 -9.52 36.66 -3.43
C LYS A 125 -9.72 35.32 -2.72
N HIS A 126 -8.77 34.92 -1.88
CA HIS A 126 -8.85 33.70 -1.08
C HIS A 126 -8.39 33.97 0.36
N ASN A 127 -9.24 33.70 1.34
CA ASN A 127 -9.02 34.04 2.76
C ASN A 127 -8.53 35.48 2.96
N GLY A 128 -9.16 36.44 2.27
CA GLY A 128 -8.83 37.85 2.40
C GLY A 128 -7.55 38.31 1.67
N ARG A 129 -6.75 37.40 1.11
CA ARG A 129 -5.56 37.72 0.32
C ARG A 129 -5.88 37.69 -1.18
N GLU A 130 -5.28 38.60 -1.94
CA GLU A 130 -5.29 38.53 -3.40
C GLU A 130 -4.25 37.48 -3.85
N VAL A 131 -4.69 36.56 -4.71
CA VAL A 131 -3.87 35.49 -5.28
C VAL A 131 -3.88 35.65 -6.79
N GLU A 132 -2.70 35.69 -7.38
CA GLU A 132 -2.50 35.69 -8.83
C GLU A 132 -2.28 34.26 -9.29
N ASP A 133 -3.26 33.70 -10.01
CA ASP A 133 -3.14 32.39 -10.62
C ASP A 133 -2.76 32.52 -12.10
N LEU A 134 -1.87 31.65 -12.57
CA LEU A 134 -1.64 31.46 -14.00
C LEU A 134 -2.72 30.53 -14.56
N VAL A 135 -3.50 31.03 -15.50
CA VAL A 135 -4.59 30.30 -16.16
C VAL A 135 -4.22 30.05 -17.61
N LEU A 136 -4.40 28.81 -18.06
CA LEU A 136 -4.23 28.41 -19.45
C LEU A 136 -5.58 28.50 -20.15
N LEU A 137 -5.68 29.35 -21.18
CA LEU A 137 -6.87 29.49 -22.02
C LEU A 137 -6.56 28.99 -23.42
N ASP A 138 -7.48 28.24 -24.00
CA ASP A 138 -7.41 27.86 -25.41
C ASP A 138 -7.85 29.05 -26.29
N GLU A 139 -6.99 29.49 -27.22
CA GLU A 139 -7.31 30.61 -28.13
C GLU A 139 -8.53 30.32 -29.01
N GLU A 140 -8.79 29.05 -29.32
CA GLU A 140 -9.92 28.64 -30.17
C GLU A 140 -11.24 28.48 -29.41
N SER A 141 -11.19 28.48 -28.07
CA SER A 141 -12.40 28.48 -27.25
C SER A 141 -13.04 29.87 -27.28
N ARG A 142 -14.04 30.04 -28.15
CA ARG A 142 -14.89 31.24 -28.16
C ARG A 142 -15.38 31.53 -26.74
N PRO A 143 -15.34 32.79 -26.26
CA PRO A 143 -15.92 33.12 -24.96
C PRO A 143 -17.40 32.74 -25.01
N VAL A 144 -17.84 31.83 -24.15
CA VAL A 144 -19.26 31.61 -23.96
C VAL A 144 -19.76 32.86 -23.24
N ASN A 145 -20.40 33.76 -23.98
CA ASN A 145 -21.16 34.88 -23.42
C ASN A 145 -22.34 34.30 -22.63
N LEU A 146 -22.07 33.79 -21.43
CA LEU A 146 -23.11 33.46 -20.48
C LEU A 146 -23.41 34.73 -19.67
N PRO A 147 -24.66 35.21 -19.67
CA PRO A 147 -25.04 36.33 -18.84
C PRO A 147 -24.89 35.95 -17.35
N PRO A 148 -24.57 36.93 -16.47
CA PRO A 148 -24.47 36.68 -15.04
C PRO A 148 -25.85 36.24 -14.49
N ALA A 149 -25.83 35.19 -13.67
CA ALA A 149 -26.99 34.69 -12.92
C ALA A 149 -27.26 35.54 -11.66
#